data_AF-A0A527VVS2-F1
#
_entry.id   AF-A0A527VVS2-F1
#
_cell.length_a   1.000
_cell.length_b   1.000
_cell.length_c   1.000
_cell.angle_alpha   90.00
_cell.angle_beta   90.00
_cell.angle_gamma   90.00
#
_symmetry.space_group_name_H-M   'P 1'
#
loop_
_entity.id
_entity.type
_entity.pdbx_description
1 polymer ?
#
loop_
_entity_poly.entity_id
_entity_poly.type
_entity_poly.pdbx_seq_one_letter_code
_entity_poly.pdbx_strand_id
1 'polypeptide(L)'
;MRRWLTFAWIAALRFLSEGRMQTGFILGGIAIGVGVIVFMSAMLTSVQTNFTNRVLTSQPQIQLKPPDEVARPLRRHDGVVEAAIVQRPTQRILSLDQWQTILSSMRGRSDIVVATPSVSGSALAVRGDASRSIGILG
;
A
#
# COMPACT_ATOMS: atom_id res chain seq x y z
N MET A 1 -31.38 51.19 -10.54
CA MET A 1 -30.39 50.44 -9.72
C MET A 1 -29.21 49.87 -10.53
N ARG A 2 -29.39 49.44 -11.80
CA ARG A 2 -28.32 48.86 -12.65
C ARG A 2 -27.17 49.82 -13.05
N ARG A 3 -27.43 51.13 -13.16
CA ARG A 3 -26.43 52.17 -13.50
C ARG A 3 -25.37 52.43 -12.42
N TRP A 4 -25.70 52.19 -11.15
CA TRP A 4 -24.78 52.41 -10.03
C TRP A 4 -23.74 51.28 -9.93
N LEU A 5 -24.13 50.05 -10.26
CA LEU A 5 -23.23 48.89 -10.37
C LEU A 5 -22.15 49.10 -11.45
N THR A 6 -22.51 49.66 -12.61
CA THR A 6 -21.56 49.98 -13.67
C THR A 6 -20.59 51.08 -13.25
N PHE A 7 -21.07 52.12 -12.56
CA PHE A 7 -20.22 53.18 -12.06
C PHE A 7 -19.24 52.68 -10.99
N ALA A 8 -19.72 51.89 -10.01
CA ALA A 8 -18.88 51.32 -8.96
C ALA A 8 -17.77 50.42 -9.52
N TRP A 9 -18.07 49.61 -10.55
CA TRP A 9 -17.07 48.77 -11.22
C TRP A 9 -15.98 49.59 -11.91
N ILE A 10 -16.36 50.63 -12.65
CA ILE A 10 -15.42 51.52 -13.34
C ILE A 10 -14.54 52.26 -12.32
N ALA A 11 -15.15 52.75 -11.23
CA ALA A 11 -14.44 53.40 -10.14
C ALA A 11 -13.46 52.44 -9.43
N ALA A 12 -13.88 51.20 -9.16
CA ALA A 12 -13.04 50.19 -8.51
C ALA A 12 -11.83 49.80 -9.36
N LEU A 13 -12.01 49.56 -10.67
CA LEU A 13 -10.90 49.25 -11.57
C LEU A 13 -9.92 50.42 -11.68
N ARG A 14 -10.44 51.64 -11.77
CA ARG A 14 -9.61 52.84 -11.83
C ARG A 14 -8.81 53.02 -10.55
N PHE A 15 -9.44 52.85 -9.38
CA PHE A 15 -8.76 52.91 -8.10
C PHE A 15 -7.66 51.84 -7.97
N LEU A 16 -7.95 50.61 -8.41
CA LEU A 16 -6.98 49.51 -8.45
C LEU A 16 -5.77 49.84 -9.37
N SER A 17 -6.02 50.56 -10.46
CA SER A 17 -5.00 50.99 -11.42
C SER A 17 -4.26 52.28 -11.04
N GLU A 18 -4.80 53.13 -10.17
CA GLU A 18 -4.14 54.32 -9.65
C GLU A 18 -3.16 53.92 -8.54
N GLY A 19 -3.50 52.96 -7.68
CA GLY A 19 -2.65 52.38 -6.65
C GLY A 19 -1.71 51.25 -7.13
N ARG A 20 -1.08 51.36 -8.31
CA ARG A 20 -0.39 50.25 -9.02
C ARG A 20 0.57 49.44 -8.13
N MET A 21 1.40 50.12 -7.33
CA MET A 21 2.36 49.48 -6.43
C MET A 21 1.65 48.68 -5.33
N GLN A 22 0.67 49.28 -4.65
CA GLN A 22 -0.08 48.63 -3.57
C GLN A 22 -0.90 47.44 -4.08
N THR A 23 -1.63 47.64 -5.17
CA THR A 23 -2.36 46.58 -5.88
C THR A 23 -1.42 45.44 -6.26
N GLY A 24 -0.25 45.76 -6.83
CA GLY A 24 0.76 44.77 -7.21
C GLY A 24 1.27 43.96 -6.02
N PHE A 25 1.55 44.62 -4.88
CA PHE A 25 1.95 43.94 -3.64
C PHE A 25 0.86 43.00 -3.10
N ILE A 26 -0.41 43.44 -3.10
CA ILE A 26 -1.53 42.62 -2.63
C ILE A 26 -1.73 41.41 -3.54
N LEU A 27 -1.77 41.61 -4.86
CA LEU A 27 -1.91 40.54 -5.85
C LEU A 27 -0.73 39.56 -5.79
N GLY A 28 0.49 40.06 -5.64
CA GLY A 28 1.68 39.23 -5.47
C GLY A 28 1.61 38.37 -4.22
N GLY A 29 1.23 38.95 -3.08
CA GLY A 29 1.03 38.22 -1.83
C GLY A 29 -0.04 37.13 -1.94
N ILE A 30 -1.19 37.46 -2.52
CA ILE A 30 -2.29 36.50 -2.75
C ILE A 30 -1.85 35.40 -3.71
N ALA A 31 -1.18 35.73 -4.81
CA ALA A 31 -0.73 34.76 -5.81
C ALA A 31 0.27 33.76 -5.21
N ILE A 32 1.24 34.25 -4.43
CA ILE A 32 2.20 33.40 -3.73
C ILE A 32 1.49 32.52 -2.69
N GLY A 33 0.61 33.11 -1.87
CA GLY A 33 -0.11 32.37 -0.83
C GLY A 33 -1.01 31.27 -1.39
N VAL A 34 -1.82 31.58 -2.40
CA VAL A 34 -2.67 30.61 -3.08
C VAL A 34 -1.82 29.55 -3.80
N GLY A 35 -0.72 29.95 -4.43
CA GLY A 35 0.20 29.05 -5.11
C GLY A 35 0.78 27.98 -4.18
N VAL A 36 1.24 28.39 -2.99
CA VAL A 36 1.79 27.46 -1.99
C VAL A 36 0.73 26.49 -1.47
N ILE A 37 -0.48 26.98 -1.18
CA ILE A 37 -1.57 26.13 -0.67
C ILE A 37 -1.98 25.09 -1.72
N VAL A 38 -2.20 25.51 -2.97
CA VAL A 38 -2.56 24.59 -4.07
C VAL A 38 -1.44 23.57 -4.31
N PHE A 39 -0.18 24.01 -4.27
CA PHE A 39 0.97 23.13 -4.41
C PHE A 39 1.03 22.07 -3.31
N MET A 40 0.87 22.47 -2.04
CA MET A 40 0.85 21.54 -0.91
C MET A 40 -0.31 20.54 -1.01
N SER A 41 -1.51 21.00 -1.39
CA SER A 41 -2.67 20.12 -1.60
C SER A 41 -2.44 19.12 -2.75
N ALA A 42 -1.86 19.57 -3.86
CA ALA A 42 -1.55 18.71 -4.99
C ALA A 42 -0.46 17.68 -4.63
N MET A 43 0.57 18.09 -3.88
CA MET A 43 1.62 17.20 -3.42
C MET A 43 1.08 16.13 -2.47
N LEU A 44 0.23 16.51 -1.50
CA LEU A 44 -0.44 15.56 -0.61
C LEU A 44 -1.29 14.55 -1.39
N THR A 45 -2.10 15.04 -2.33
CA THR A 45 -2.95 14.20 -3.17
C THR A 45 -2.11 13.22 -3.99
N SER A 46 -1.04 13.70 -4.62
CA SER A 46 -0.13 12.86 -5.42
C SER A 46 0.54 11.76 -4.59
N VAL A 47 1.01 12.08 -3.39
CA VAL A 47 1.60 11.09 -2.48
C VAL A 47 0.55 10.07 -2.03
N GLN A 48 -0.66 10.52 -1.68
CA GLN A 48 -1.75 9.63 -1.30
C GLN A 48 -2.14 8.68 -2.44
N THR A 49 -2.29 9.19 -3.67
CA THR A 49 -2.60 8.34 -4.83
C THR A 49 -1.49 7.32 -5.10
N ASN A 50 -0.23 7.72 -5.00
CA ASN A 50 0.90 6.80 -5.16
C ASN A 50 0.93 5.74 -4.05
N PHE A 51 0.64 6.12 -2.80
CA PHE A 51 0.59 5.18 -1.68
C PHE A 51 -0.57 4.20 -1.81
N THR A 52 -1.78 4.68 -2.09
CA THR A 52 -2.97 3.83 -2.32
C THR A 52 -2.74 2.87 -3.47
N ASN A 53 -2.24 3.35 -4.61
CA ASN A 53 -1.93 2.49 -5.75
C ASN A 53 -0.83 1.49 -5.42
N ARG A 54 0.25 1.90 -4.75
CA ARG A 54 1.31 0.96 -4.37
C ARG A 54 0.79 -0.09 -3.39
N VAL A 55 0.14 0.30 -2.30
CA VAL A 55 -0.28 -0.63 -1.25
C VAL A 55 -1.37 -1.60 -1.73
N LEU A 56 -2.38 -1.12 -2.46
CA LEU A 56 -3.47 -1.97 -2.94
C LEU A 56 -3.08 -2.84 -4.13
N THR A 57 -2.12 -2.40 -4.95
CA THR A 57 -1.66 -3.18 -6.12
C THR A 57 -0.46 -4.06 -5.81
N SER A 58 0.33 -3.75 -4.77
CA SER A 58 1.51 -4.55 -4.38
C SER A 58 1.18 -5.70 -3.44
N GLN A 59 -0.04 -5.76 -2.88
CA GLN A 59 -0.43 -6.84 -1.99
C GLN A 59 -1.12 -7.95 -2.79
N PRO A 60 -0.67 -9.21 -2.71
CA PRO A 60 -1.40 -10.32 -3.30
C PRO A 60 -2.75 -10.45 -2.62
N GLN A 61 -3.83 -10.25 -3.38
CA GLN A 61 -5.21 -10.33 -2.91
C GLN A 61 -5.56 -11.74 -2.41
N ILE A 62 -4.93 -12.76 -3.02
CA ILE A 62 -5.09 -14.16 -2.66
C ILE A 62 -3.69 -14.72 -2.37
N GLN A 63 -3.50 -15.27 -1.17
CA GLN A 63 -2.27 -15.95 -0.76
C GLN A 63 -2.55 -17.43 -0.51
N LEU A 64 -1.85 -18.29 -1.22
CA LEU A 64 -1.86 -19.73 -0.98
C LEU A 64 -0.76 -20.05 0.03
N LYS A 65 -1.12 -20.68 1.15
CA LYS A 65 -0.19 -21.09 2.20
C LYS A 65 -0.29 -22.60 2.42
N PRO A 66 0.82 -23.26 2.77
CA PRO A 66 0.77 -24.66 3.18
C PRO A 66 -0.15 -24.82 4.40
N PRO A 67 -0.83 -25.97 4.54
CA PRO A 67 -1.73 -26.21 5.66
C PRO A 67 -0.95 -26.21 6.99
N ASP A 68 -1.52 -25.59 8.01
CA ASP A 68 -0.95 -25.56 9.35
C ASP A 68 -0.91 -26.97 9.97
N GLU A 69 0.18 -27.29 10.67
CA GLU A 69 0.30 -28.53 11.44
C GLU A 69 -0.62 -28.45 12.68
N VAL A 70 -1.53 -29.41 12.82
CA VAL A 70 -2.45 -29.51 13.95
C VAL A 70 -2.07 -30.72 14.81
N ALA A 71 -1.79 -30.50 16.09
CA ALA A 71 -1.62 -31.59 17.04
C ALA A 71 -2.97 -32.29 17.27
N ARG A 72 -3.07 -33.56 16.88
CA ARG A 72 -4.23 -34.42 17.13
C ARG A 72 -3.90 -35.40 18.26
N PRO A 73 -4.67 -35.44 19.35
CA PRO A 73 -4.57 -36.50 20.34
C PRO A 73 -4.81 -37.85 19.68
N LEU A 74 -3.81 -38.74 19.75
CA LEU A 74 -3.88 -40.08 19.15
C LEU A 74 -4.54 -41.12 20.06
N ARG A 75 -4.79 -40.77 21.33
CA ARG A 75 -5.50 -41.62 22.29
C ARG A 75 -6.94 -41.12 22.41
N ARG A 76 -7.88 -42.04 22.21
CA ARG A 76 -9.29 -41.90 22.56
C ARG A 76 -9.71 -43.26 23.12
N HIS A 77 -10.00 -43.32 24.42
CA HIS A 77 -10.58 -44.50 25.05
C HIS A 77 -12.02 -44.18 25.46
N ASP A 78 -12.97 -45.04 25.11
CA ASP A 78 -14.37 -44.86 25.47
C ASP A 78 -14.54 -44.80 27.00
N GLY A 79 -15.27 -43.79 27.48
CA GLY A 79 -15.56 -43.61 28.90
C GLY A 79 -14.54 -42.80 29.71
N VAL A 80 -13.43 -42.34 29.12
CA VAL A 80 -12.42 -41.51 29.81
C VAL A 80 -12.42 -40.10 29.22
N VAL A 81 -12.67 -39.09 30.06
CA VAL A 81 -12.47 -37.67 29.69
C VAL A 81 -10.99 -37.37 29.85
N GLU A 82 -10.24 -37.41 28.76
CA GLU A 82 -8.81 -37.09 28.76
C GLU A 82 -8.61 -35.57 28.76
N ALA A 83 -8.01 -35.03 29.81
CA ALA A 83 -7.56 -33.64 29.89
C ALA A 83 -6.27 -33.44 29.09
N ALA A 84 -6.33 -33.70 27.77
CA ALA A 84 -5.17 -33.60 26.90
C ALA A 84 -4.75 -32.13 26.73
N ILE A 85 -3.53 -31.80 27.16
CA ILE A 85 -2.92 -30.51 26.87
C ILE A 85 -2.42 -30.53 25.42
N VAL A 86 -3.25 -30.04 24.51
CA VAL A 86 -2.90 -29.93 23.09
C VAL A 86 -2.13 -28.64 22.87
N GLN A 87 -0.80 -28.75 22.79
CA GLN A 87 0.06 -27.64 22.41
C GLN A 87 0.12 -27.53 20.89
N ARG A 88 0.05 -26.30 20.36
CA ARG A 88 0.25 -26.08 18.93
C ARG A 88 1.70 -26.45 18.57
N PRO A 89 1.92 -27.39 17.65
CA PRO A 89 3.27 -27.78 17.29
C PRO A 89 3.96 -26.62 16.57
N THR A 90 5.30 -26.58 16.68
CA THR A 90 6.14 -25.62 15.98
C THR A 90 5.90 -25.74 14.49
N GLN A 91 5.32 -24.69 13.89
CA GLN A 91 5.04 -24.65 12.46
C GLN A 91 6.36 -24.60 11.71
N ARG A 92 6.67 -25.66 10.96
CA ARG A 92 7.86 -25.68 10.11
C ARG A 92 7.59 -24.86 8.85
N ILE A 93 8.64 -24.25 8.30
CA ILE A 93 8.57 -23.61 6.99
C ILE A 93 8.49 -24.73 5.96
N LEU A 94 7.28 -25.13 5.61
CA LEU A 94 7.01 -26.10 4.56
C LEU A 94 6.88 -25.36 3.22
N SER A 95 7.49 -25.91 2.18
CA SER A 95 7.20 -25.46 0.81
C SER A 95 5.85 -25.99 0.37
N LEU A 96 5.14 -25.25 -0.48
CA LEU A 96 3.95 -25.75 -1.14
C LEU A 96 4.34 -26.92 -2.05
N ASP A 97 3.80 -28.10 -1.77
CA ASP A 97 3.99 -29.27 -2.63
C ASP A 97 3.31 -29.03 -3.99
N GLN A 98 3.96 -29.48 -5.06
CA GLN A 98 3.49 -29.31 -6.45
C GLN A 98 3.09 -27.87 -6.83
N TRP A 99 3.81 -26.87 -6.32
CA TRP A 99 3.50 -25.45 -6.56
C TRP A 99 3.40 -25.07 -8.04
N GLN A 100 4.13 -25.75 -8.94
CA GLN A 100 4.07 -25.53 -10.38
C GLN A 100 2.69 -25.88 -10.96
N THR A 101 2.10 -26.99 -10.53
CA THR A 101 0.77 -27.45 -10.94
C THR A 101 -0.32 -26.52 -10.42
N ILE A 102 -0.16 -26.05 -9.18
CA ILE A 102 -1.06 -25.06 -8.58
C ILE A 102 -0.97 -23.75 -9.37
N LEU A 103 0.24 -23.29 -9.68
CA LEU A 103 0.46 -22.06 -10.44
C LEU A 103 -0.15 -22.12 -11.84
N SER A 104 0.02 -23.23 -12.57
CA SER A 104 -0.59 -23.40 -13.90
C SER A 104 -2.12 -23.44 -13.81
N SER A 105 -2.66 -24.12 -12.80
CA SER A 105 -4.11 -24.20 -12.56
C SER A 105 -4.70 -22.81 -12.23
N MET A 106 -4.01 -22.01 -11.42
CA MET A 106 -4.44 -20.65 -11.07
C MET A 106 -4.39 -19.71 -12.28
N ARG A 107 -3.34 -19.81 -13.11
CA ARG A 107 -3.25 -19.02 -14.36
C ARG A 107 -4.32 -19.40 -15.39
N GLY A 108 -4.86 -20.61 -15.32
CA GLY A 108 -5.94 -21.07 -16.19
C GLY A 108 -7.32 -20.54 -15.82
N ARG A 109 -7.49 -19.92 -14.65
CA ARG A 109 -8.80 -19.38 -14.23
C ARG A 109 -9.00 -17.96 -14.74
N SER A 110 -10.18 -17.67 -15.26
CA SER A 110 -10.55 -16.36 -15.80
C SER A 110 -10.72 -15.27 -14.73
N ASP A 111 -10.83 -15.65 -13.45
CA ASP A 111 -10.95 -14.72 -12.32
C ASP A 111 -9.60 -14.27 -11.75
N ILE A 112 -8.48 -14.84 -12.22
CA ILE A 112 -7.13 -14.52 -11.75
C ILE A 112 -6.39 -13.73 -12.83
N VAL A 113 -6.09 -12.46 -12.55
CA VAL A 113 -5.38 -11.58 -13.50
C VAL A 113 -3.90 -11.93 -13.60
N VAL A 114 -3.25 -12.19 -12.45
CA VAL A 114 -1.83 -12.54 -12.36
C VAL A 114 -1.63 -13.54 -11.22
N ALA A 115 -0.83 -14.58 -11.47
CA ALA A 115 -0.34 -15.49 -10.45
C ALA A 115 1.19 -15.61 -10.53
N THR A 116 1.85 -15.36 -9.40
CA THR A 116 3.32 -15.38 -9.26
C THR A 116 3.72 -16.24 -8.06
N PRO A 117 4.69 -17.14 -8.21
CA PRO A 117 5.31 -17.79 -7.06
C PRO A 117 6.15 -16.76 -6.30
N SER A 118 6.24 -16.92 -4.98
CA SER A 118 7.16 -16.14 -4.14
C SER A 118 7.92 -17.08 -3.21
N VAL A 119 9.21 -16.83 -3.02
CA VAL A 119 10.09 -17.55 -2.12
C VAL A 119 10.51 -16.61 -0.99
N SER A 120 10.27 -17.02 0.24
CA SER A 120 10.73 -16.32 1.44
C SER A 120 11.37 -17.32 2.40
N GLY A 121 12.56 -17.01 2.90
CA GLY A 121 13.25 -17.88 3.85
C GLY A 121 14.64 -17.40 4.20
N SER A 122 15.28 -18.08 5.15
CA SER A 122 16.70 -17.88 5.46
C SER A 122 17.57 -18.75 4.55
N ALA A 123 18.71 -18.22 4.11
CA ALA A 123 19.74 -18.96 3.39
C ALA A 123 21.13 -18.60 3.89
N LEU A 124 22.13 -19.33 3.42
CA LEU A 124 23.53 -19.12 3.77
C LEU A 124 24.29 -18.69 2.52
N ALA A 125 24.81 -17.46 2.51
CA ALA A 125 25.68 -16.97 1.46
C ALA A 125 27.12 -17.39 1.75
N VAL A 126 27.74 -18.11 0.83
CA VAL A 126 29.12 -18.61 0.94
C VAL A 126 30.00 -17.96 -0.12
N ARG A 127 31.15 -17.41 0.28
CA ARG A 127 32.21 -16.93 -0.62
C ARG A 127 33.57 -17.36 -0.06
N GLY A 128 34.19 -18.36 -0.70
CA GLY A 128 35.41 -19.00 -0.19
C GLY A 128 35.14 -19.61 1.19
N ASP A 129 36.02 -19.32 2.16
CA ASP A 129 35.88 -19.79 3.55
C ASP A 129 34.92 -18.94 4.40
N ALA A 130 34.39 -17.83 3.85
CA ALA A 130 33.45 -16.97 4.57
C ALA A 130 32.01 -17.38 4.30
N SER A 131 31.24 -17.54 5.38
CA SER A 131 29.81 -17.88 5.34
C SER A 131 28.99 -16.91 6.19
N ARG A 132 27.86 -16.43 5.66
CA ARG A 132 26.95 -15.49 6.34
C ARG A 132 25.49 -15.90 6.13
N SER A 133 24.70 -15.81 7.20
CA SER A 133 23.25 -15.97 7.13
C SER A 133 22.62 -14.75 6.44
N ILE A 134 21.74 -15.01 5.48
CA ILE A 134 20.99 -14.02 4.71
C ILE A 134 19.50 -14.37 4.67
N GLY A 135 18.64 -13.38 4.50
CA GLY A 135 17.23 -13.59 4.14
C GLY A 135 17.06 -13.54 2.63
N ILE A 136 16.28 -14.47 2.07
CA ILE A 136 15.84 -14.47 0.68
C ILE A 136 14.38 -13.98 0.64
N LEU A 137 14.12 -13.05 -0.26
CA LEU A 137 12.79 -12.62 -0.66
C LEU A 137 12.79 -12.47 -2.18
N GLY A 138 11.88 -13.16 -2.87
CA GLY A 138 11.73 -13.11 -4.32
C GLY A 138 10.44 -13.74 -4.80
#